data_AF-A0A0P8C4V1-F1
#
_entry.id   AF-A0A0P8C4V1-F1
#
_cell.length_a   1.000
_cell.length_b   1.000
_cell.length_c   1.000
_cell.angle_alpha   90.00
_cell.angle_beta   90.00
_cell.angle_gamma   90.00
#
_symmetry.space_group_name_H-M   'P 1'
#
loop_
_entity.id
_entity.type
_entity.pdbx_description
1 polymer ?
#
loop_
_entity_poly.entity_id
_entity_poly.type
_entity_poly.pdbx_seq_one_letter_code
_entity_poly.pdbx_strand_id
1 'polypeptide(L)'
;MEAFFYLADRYGFEDRDVSFEEARPTIEKLRNFAVQNFIGDLFASAYHGKKEYYVTPSKELDFIITVRNKAVIIGEVKWGKYDSNDLKKFVEKTTFIKAEKIFITKNKNEMKMDNIKIMDVDDILAMVK
;
A
#
# COMPACT_ATOMS: atom_id res chain seq x y z
N MET A 1 -18.25 1.07 -5.34
CA MET A 1 -18.90 1.48 -6.59
C MET A 1 -17.91 1.52 -7.75
N GLU A 2 -16.74 2.14 -7.58
CA GLU A 2 -15.71 2.23 -8.64
C GLU A 2 -15.23 0.88 -9.20
N ALA A 3 -14.97 -0.11 -8.34
CA ALA A 3 -14.47 -1.42 -8.78
C ALA A 3 -15.46 -2.15 -9.71
N PHE A 4 -16.77 -2.01 -9.48
CA PHE A 4 -17.79 -2.62 -10.33
C PHE A 4 -17.76 -2.00 -11.73
N PHE A 5 -17.83 -0.67 -11.84
CA PHE A 5 -17.80 0.01 -13.12
C PHE A 5 -16.49 -0.22 -13.88
N TYR A 6 -15.35 -0.25 -13.17
CA TYR A 6 -14.06 -0.55 -13.79
C TYR A 6 -14.02 -1.96 -14.39
N LEU A 7 -14.55 -2.95 -13.67
CA LEU A 7 -14.61 -4.32 -14.17
C LEU A 7 -15.62 -4.47 -15.31
N ALA A 8 -16.74 -3.74 -15.27
CA ALA A 8 -17.78 -3.76 -16.29
C ALA A 8 -17.23 -3.21 -17.61
N ASP A 9 -16.61 -2.04 -17.56
CA ASP A 9 -15.97 -1.40 -18.71
C ASP A 9 -14.84 -2.25 -19.30
N ARG A 10 -13.99 -2.82 -18.45
CA ARG A 10 -12.81 -3.58 -18.90
C ARG A 10 -13.14 -4.95 -19.49
N TYR A 11 -14.13 -5.65 -18.94
CA TYR A 11 -14.43 -7.05 -19.28
C TYR A 11 -15.77 -7.24 -19.99
N GLY A 12 -16.63 -6.22 -20.04
CA GLY A 12 -17.93 -6.28 -20.68
C GLY A 12 -18.83 -7.37 -20.08
N PHE A 13 -18.75 -7.62 -18.76
CA PHE A 13 -19.49 -8.73 -18.14
C PHE A 13 -21.01 -8.56 -18.20
N GLU A 14 -21.49 -7.38 -18.57
CA GLU A 14 -22.91 -7.11 -18.83
C GLU A 14 -23.37 -7.74 -20.16
N ASP A 15 -22.44 -7.92 -21.11
CA ASP A 15 -22.71 -8.42 -22.47
C ASP A 15 -22.16 -9.83 -22.73
N ARG A 16 -21.28 -10.35 -21.86
CA ARG A 16 -20.69 -11.69 -21.98
C ARG A 16 -20.40 -12.33 -20.62
N ASP A 17 -20.42 -13.66 -20.60
CA ASP A 17 -19.87 -14.40 -19.46
C ASP A 17 -18.35 -14.20 -19.38
N VAL A 18 -17.89 -13.82 -18.18
CA VAL A 18 -16.48 -13.63 -17.86
C VAL A 18 -16.15 -14.55 -16.68
N SER A 19 -15.16 -15.42 -16.87
CA SER A 19 -14.73 -16.31 -15.79
C SER A 19 -14.03 -15.52 -14.69
N PHE A 20 -14.12 -16.01 -13.45
CA PHE A 20 -13.37 -15.43 -12.34
C PHE A 20 -11.86 -15.41 -12.62
N GLU A 21 -11.30 -16.45 -13.23
CA GLU A 21 -9.87 -16.53 -13.54
C GLU A 21 -9.40 -15.44 -14.51
N GLU A 22 -10.23 -15.07 -15.48
CA GLU A 22 -9.96 -13.98 -16.40
C GLU A 22 -9.94 -12.61 -15.70
N ALA A 23 -10.87 -12.40 -14.76
CA ALA A 23 -10.98 -11.16 -14.00
C ALA A 23 -10.02 -11.08 -12.80
N ARG A 24 -9.54 -12.23 -12.29
CA ARG A 24 -8.79 -12.36 -11.04
C ARG A 24 -7.59 -11.40 -10.94
N PRO A 25 -6.70 -11.25 -11.95
CA PRO A 25 -5.57 -10.34 -11.85
C PRO A 25 -5.99 -8.88 -11.62
N THR A 26 -7.08 -8.44 -12.27
CA THR A 26 -7.60 -7.08 -12.11
C THR A 26 -8.25 -6.91 -10.74
N ILE A 27 -9.02 -7.90 -10.28
CA ILE A 27 -9.64 -7.89 -8.95
C ILE A 27 -8.55 -7.82 -7.87
N GLU A 28 -7.49 -8.61 -7.98
CA GLU A 28 -6.36 -8.58 -7.05
C GLU A 28 -5.66 -7.22 -7.04
N LYS A 29 -5.48 -6.59 -8.21
CA LYS A 29 -4.93 -5.23 -8.33
C LYS A 29 -5.83 -4.20 -7.65
N LEU A 30 -7.13 -4.22 -7.92
CA LEU A 30 -8.12 -3.31 -7.30
C LEU A 30 -8.16 -3.48 -5.78
N ARG A 31 -8.14 -4.71 -5.29
CA ARG A 31 -8.05 -5.01 -3.86
C ARG A 31 -6.79 -4.40 -3.24
N ASN A 32 -5.63 -4.59 -3.87
CA ASN A 32 -4.37 -4.08 -3.34
C ASN A 32 -4.38 -2.54 -3.27
N PHE A 33 -4.92 -1.86 -4.28
CA PHE A 33 -5.09 -0.40 -4.24
C PHE A 33 -6.07 0.06 -3.16
N ALA A 34 -7.19 -0.63 -2.99
CA ALA A 34 -8.15 -0.30 -1.94
C ALA A 34 -7.51 -0.41 -0.54
N VAL A 35 -6.74 -1.48 -0.31
CA VAL A 35 -6.00 -1.69 0.94
C VAL A 35 -4.94 -0.60 1.14
N GLN A 36 -4.17 -0.28 0.10
CA GLN A 36 -3.16 0.78 0.13
C GLN A 36 -3.78 2.13 0.53
N ASN A 37 -4.87 2.52 -0.14
CA ASN A 37 -5.55 3.77 0.15
C ASN A 37 -6.09 3.81 1.57
N PHE A 38 -6.75 2.73 2.00
CA PHE A 38 -7.26 2.60 3.37
C PHE A 38 -6.17 2.77 4.42
N ILE A 39 -5.03 2.10 4.26
CA ILE A 39 -3.92 2.20 5.20
C ILE A 39 -3.33 3.62 5.19
N GLY A 40 -3.16 4.23 4.02
CA GLY A 40 -2.69 5.62 3.93
C GLY A 40 -3.61 6.60 4.67
N ASP A 41 -4.93 6.45 4.53
CA ASP A 41 -5.92 7.31 5.19
C ASP A 41 -5.96 7.07 6.71
N LEU A 42 -5.79 5.82 7.14
CA LEU A 42 -5.67 5.45 8.53
C LEU A 42 -4.45 6.10 9.18
N PHE A 43 -3.29 6.02 8.53
CA PHE A 43 -2.05 6.63 9.03
C PHE A 43 -2.13 8.16 9.02
N ALA A 44 -2.75 8.78 8.00
CA ALA A 44 -2.98 10.22 8.02
C ALA A 44 -3.80 10.64 9.24
N SER A 45 -4.86 9.88 9.55
CA SER A 45 -5.71 10.11 10.71
C SER A 45 -4.97 9.91 12.03
N ALA A 46 -4.24 8.79 12.17
CA ALA A 46 -3.49 8.44 13.39
C ALA A 46 -2.37 9.44 13.72
N TYR A 47 -1.73 10.02 12.71
CA TYR A 47 -0.65 11.00 12.90
C TYR A 47 -1.13 12.46 12.84
N HIS A 48 -2.44 12.70 12.72
CA HIS A 48 -3.03 14.04 12.48
C HIS A 48 -2.33 14.78 11.32
N GLY A 49 -1.99 14.03 10.27
CA GLY A 49 -1.24 14.48 9.12
C GLY A 49 -2.06 14.50 7.84
N LYS A 50 -1.39 14.77 6.73
CA LYS A 50 -1.96 14.69 5.39
C LYS A 50 -1.34 13.52 4.64
N LYS A 51 -2.18 12.72 3.98
CA LYS A 51 -1.75 11.73 3.00
C LYS A 51 -1.35 12.46 1.72
N GLU A 52 -0.08 12.33 1.35
CA GLU A 52 0.49 12.85 0.11
C GLU A 52 0.85 11.69 -0.81
N TYR A 53 0.68 11.89 -2.11
CA TYR A 53 1.11 10.94 -3.12
C TYR A 53 2.45 11.39 -3.71
N TYR A 54 3.38 10.46 -3.87
CA TYR A 54 4.66 10.72 -4.53
C TYR A 54 4.80 9.81 -5.74
N VAL A 55 4.57 10.40 -6.91
CA VAL A 55 4.68 9.72 -8.20
C VAL A 55 5.70 10.47 -9.03
N THR A 56 6.82 9.81 -9.36
CA THR A 56 7.75 10.25 -10.39
C THR A 56 7.84 9.19 -11.49
N PRO A 57 8.38 9.51 -12.68
CA PRO A 57 8.57 8.52 -13.74
C PRO A 57 9.41 7.30 -13.33
N SER A 58 10.21 7.42 -12.27
CA SER A 58 11.11 6.37 -11.79
C SER A 58 10.75 5.77 -10.43
N LYS A 59 9.84 6.39 -9.66
CA LYS A 59 9.51 5.95 -8.29
C LYS A 59 8.04 6.22 -7.97
N GLU A 60 7.37 5.17 -7.52
CA GLU A 60 6.03 5.22 -6.95
C GLU A 60 6.11 4.82 -5.48
N LEU A 61 5.67 5.73 -4.61
CA LEU A 61 5.51 5.46 -3.19
C LEU A 61 4.02 5.34 -2.89
N ASP A 62 3.68 4.33 -2.09
CA ASP A 62 2.29 3.98 -1.88
C ASP A 62 1.54 5.06 -1.10
N PHE A 63 2.19 5.63 -0.08
CA PHE A 63 1.77 6.85 0.60
C PHE A 63 2.92 7.53 1.34
N ILE A 64 2.81 8.84 1.52
CA ILE A 64 3.62 9.64 2.45
C ILE A 64 2.67 10.33 3.42
N ILE A 65 2.99 10.36 4.71
CA ILE A 65 2.28 11.19 5.67
C ILE A 65 3.13 12.41 5.98
N THR A 66 2.54 13.60 5.85
CA THR A 66 3.17 14.85 6.25
C THR A 66 2.47 15.49 7.44
N VAL A 67 3.26 16.05 8.35
CA VAL A 67 2.78 16.88 9.47
C VAL A 67 3.47 18.23 9.38
N ARG A 68 2.69 19.31 9.31
CA ARG A 68 3.21 20.69 9.13
C ARG A 68 4.21 20.78 7.96
N ASN A 69 3.85 20.20 6.81
CA ASN A 69 4.65 20.15 5.57
C ASN A 69 5.99 19.40 5.67
N LYS A 70 6.19 18.57 6.71
CA LYS A 70 7.36 17.69 6.83
C LYS A 70 6.92 16.23 6.71
N ALA A 71 7.58 15.45 5.87
CA ALA A 71 7.37 14.01 5.78
C ALA A 71 7.75 13.35 7.11
N VAL A 72 6.82 12.60 7.70
CA VAL A 72 7.01 11.86 8.96
C VAL A 72 6.99 10.36 8.74
N ILE A 73 6.13 9.88 7.84
CA ILE A 73 6.02 8.46 7.46
C ILE A 73 6.13 8.32 5.95
N ILE A 74 6.81 7.26 5.49
CA ILE A 74 6.70 6.74 4.14
C ILE A 74 6.26 5.29 4.24
N GLY A 75 5.20 4.94 3.52
CA GLY A 75 4.61 3.61 3.52
C GLY A 75 4.81 2.87 2.21
N GLU A 76 4.99 1.55 2.31
CA GLU A 76 4.74 0.60 1.22
C GLU A 76 3.85 -0.53 1.74
N VAL A 77 2.88 -0.96 0.94
CA VAL A 77 1.88 -1.96 1.27
C VAL A 77 2.02 -3.15 0.32
N LYS A 78 2.36 -4.31 0.89
CA LYS A 78 2.44 -5.58 0.18
C LYS A 78 1.46 -6.58 0.80
N TRP A 79 0.24 -6.64 0.28
CA TRP A 79 -0.83 -7.48 0.83
C TRP A 79 -0.68 -8.99 0.52
N GLY A 80 0.20 -9.33 -0.43
CA GLY A 80 0.53 -10.71 -0.78
C GLY A 80 1.73 -11.25 -0.01
N LYS A 81 2.37 -12.28 -0.56
CA LYS A 81 3.70 -12.71 -0.08
C LYS A 81 4.72 -11.62 -0.38
N TYR A 82 5.69 -11.47 0.51
CA TYR A 82 6.84 -10.60 0.33
C TYR A 82 8.13 -11.35 0.67
N ASP A 83 9.23 -10.92 0.04
CA ASP A 83 10.56 -11.46 0.29
C ASP A 83 11.55 -10.36 0.71
N SER A 84 12.81 -10.74 0.93
CA SER A 84 13.86 -9.79 1.31
C SER A 84 14.18 -8.79 0.20
N ASN A 85 13.92 -9.13 -1.06
CA ASN A 85 14.15 -8.26 -2.20
C ASN A 85 13.09 -7.15 -2.29
N ASP A 86 11.82 -7.45 -1.97
CA ASP A 86 10.77 -6.44 -1.79
C ASP A 86 11.18 -5.38 -0.75
N LEU A 87 11.65 -5.83 0.42
CA LEU A 87 12.11 -4.93 1.48
C LEU A 87 13.33 -4.08 1.04
N LYS A 88 14.29 -4.68 0.31
CA LYS A 88 15.47 -3.96 -0.21
C LYS A 88 15.06 -2.87 -1.19
N LYS A 89 14.16 -3.20 -2.13
CA LYS A 89 13.60 -2.23 -3.08
C LYS A 89 12.90 -1.09 -2.37
N PHE A 90 12.14 -1.38 -1.31
CA PHE A 90 11.51 -0.34 -0.49
C PHE A 90 12.55 0.59 0.15
N VAL A 91 13.61 0.04 0.74
CA VAL A 91 14.71 0.84 1.32
C VAL A 91 15.36 1.71 0.25
N GLU A 92 15.81 1.12 -0.84
CA GLU A 92 16.49 1.80 -1.95
C GLU A 92 15.64 2.94 -2.50
N LYS A 93 14.36 2.68 -2.75
CA LYS A 93 13.44 3.69 -3.30
C LYS A 93 13.15 4.81 -2.31
N THR A 94 13.30 4.62 -1.00
CA THR A 94 12.97 5.63 0.03
C THR A 94 14.19 6.29 0.68
N THR A 95 15.41 5.95 0.25
CA THR A 95 16.67 6.50 0.79
C THR A 95 16.74 8.03 0.81
N PHE A 96 16.15 8.70 -0.19
CA PHE A 96 16.26 10.15 -0.38
C PHE A 96 15.33 10.98 0.52
N ILE A 97 14.44 10.35 1.29
CA ILE A 97 13.50 11.03 2.19
C ILE A 97 13.80 10.65 3.63
N LYS A 98 14.01 11.66 4.48
CA LYS A 98 14.23 11.50 5.91
C LYS A 98 12.87 11.44 6.65
N ALA A 99 12.32 10.24 6.73
CA ALA A 99 11.10 9.91 7.46
C ALA A 99 11.16 8.47 7.97
N GLU A 100 10.28 8.11 8.91
CA GLU A 100 10.12 6.71 9.34
C GLU A 100 9.55 5.91 8.16
N LYS A 101 10.19 4.76 7.89
CA LYS A 101 9.84 3.89 6.76
C LYS A 101 9.05 2.72 7.30
N ILE A 102 7.84 2.53 6.81
CA ILE A 102 6.94 1.48 7.28
C ILE A 102 6.57 0.59 6.09
N PHE A 103 6.83 -0.70 6.22
CA PHE A 103 6.46 -1.72 5.25
C PHE A 103 5.31 -2.54 5.83
N ILE A 104 4.16 -2.52 5.18
CA ILE A 104 2.92 -3.09 5.69
C ILE A 104 2.57 -4.35 4.90
N THR A 105 2.31 -5.43 5.61
CA THR A 105 1.94 -6.72 5.04
C THR A 105 0.66 -7.23 5.68
N LYS A 106 0.02 -8.23 5.06
CA LYS A 106 -1.11 -8.92 5.68
C LYS A 106 -0.67 -9.71 6.93
N ASN A 107 0.45 -10.43 6.81
CA ASN A 107 1.05 -11.19 7.90
C ASN A 107 2.57 -10.99 7.80
N LYS A 108 3.21 -10.52 8.87
CA LYS A 108 4.67 -10.42 8.90
C LYS A 108 5.28 -11.79 9.21
N ASN A 109 6.44 -12.05 8.65
CA ASN A 109 7.26 -13.20 9.00
C ASN A 109 8.42 -12.76 9.89
N GLU A 110 9.34 -13.68 10.19
CA GLU A 110 10.49 -13.41 11.06
C GLU A 110 11.56 -12.51 10.41
N MET A 111 11.40 -12.11 9.14
CA MET A 111 12.36 -11.23 8.48
C MET A 111 12.45 -9.88 9.18
N LYS A 112 13.67 -9.36 9.25
CA LYS A 112 13.99 -8.03 9.78
C LYS A 112 14.91 -7.33 8.79
N MET A 113 14.81 -6.01 8.75
CA MET A 113 15.72 -5.16 8.00
C MET A 113 15.88 -3.84 8.74
N ASP A 114 17.11 -3.38 8.83
CA ASP A 114 17.42 -2.11 9.46
C ASP A 114 16.76 -0.95 8.70
N ASN A 115 16.44 0.11 9.44
CA ASN A 115 15.86 1.36 8.92
C ASN A 115 14.44 1.23 8.32
N ILE A 116 13.78 0.08 8.48
CA ILE A 116 12.35 -0.07 8.16
C ILE A 116 11.62 -0.76 9.31
N LYS A 117 10.37 -0.34 9.54
CA LYS A 117 9.44 -1.00 10.46
C LYS A 117 8.50 -1.86 9.66
N ILE A 118 8.53 -3.18 9.88
CA ILE A 118 7.58 -4.11 9.26
C ILE A 118 6.35 -4.22 10.16
N MET A 119 5.17 -4.02 9.59
CA MET A 119 3.90 -4.06 10.31
C MET A 119 2.93 -5.03 9.64
N ASP A 120 2.18 -5.77 10.45
CA ASP A 120 1.04 -6.56 10.02
C ASP A 120 -0.29 -5.97 10.52
N VAL A 121 -1.39 -6.70 10.29
CA VAL A 121 -2.73 -6.29 10.70
C VAL A 121 -2.84 -6.13 12.21
N ASP A 122 -2.19 -6.98 13.00
CA ASP A 122 -2.26 -6.92 14.46
C ASP A 122 -1.54 -5.66 14.98
N ASP A 123 -0.39 -5.31 14.38
CA ASP A 123 0.31 -4.06 14.69
C ASP A 123 -0.54 -2.83 14.36
N ILE A 124 -1.25 -2.85 13.23
CA ILE A 124 -2.14 -1.76 12.82
C ILE A 124 -3.31 -1.64 13.79
N LEU A 125 -3.95 -2.75 14.17
CA LEU A 125 -5.06 -2.75 15.13
C LEU A 125 -4.62 -2.23 16.51
N ALA A 126 -3.38 -2.50 16.92
CA ALA A 126 -2.84 -1.98 18.17
C ALA A 126 -2.63 -0.45 18.16
N MET A 127 -2.47 0.18 16.99
CA MET A 127 -2.33 1.63 16.87
C MET A 127 -3.64 2.41 16.99
N VAL A 128 -4.78 1.74 16.74
CA VAL A 128 -6.10 2.38 16.63
C VAL A 128 -6.95 2.17 17.88
N LYS A 129 -6.43 1.46 18.89
CA LYS A 129 -7.04 1.32 20.22
C LYS A 129 -6.77 2.54 21.08
#